data_AF-Q11ZM9-F1
#
_entry.id   AF-Q11ZM9-F1
#
_cell.length_a   1.000
_cell.length_b   1.000
_cell.length_c   1.000
_cell.angle_alpha   90.00
_cell.angle_beta   90.00
_cell.angle_gamma   90.00
#
_symmetry.space_group_name_H-M   'P 1'
#
loop_
_entity.id
_entity.type
_entity.pdbx_description
1 polymer ?
#
loop_
_entity_poly.entity_id
_entity_poly.type
_entity_poly.pdbx_seq_one_letter_code
_entity_poly.pdbx_strand_id
1 'polypeptide(L)'
;MVELETIKAKRRQKRSKPVTCLSCGGSGVLADKGPNGVPAWMCEAYPGCDSYVGVHPGTTFALGTMAGPELRAERVKTHRWLDRLWRGKKTSTRKEVYQLVGKVLGVRRFHIAQADLSLLAKLASRRIAVEQALGVPPAAAAKVTRPQLPPIADVVNVIDAQLMDALFAGRRRRLWPTDPGGQAAAERGLAIGAISIQVDAAGRYWVRLLR
;
A
#
# COMPACT_ATOMS: atom_id res chain seq x y z
N MET A 1 0.04 55.26 -2.82
CA MET A 1 0.75 54.06 -3.29
C MET A 1 -0.23 52.91 -3.24
N VAL A 2 -0.73 52.45 -4.38
CA VAL A 2 -1.72 51.37 -4.45
C VAL A 2 -0.97 50.06 -4.69
N GLU A 3 -1.18 49.09 -3.80
CA GLU A 3 -0.56 47.78 -3.78
C GLU A 3 -1.09 46.94 -4.95
N LEU A 4 -0.20 46.58 -5.89
CA LEU A 4 -0.53 45.73 -7.03
C LEU A 4 -0.60 44.27 -6.56
N GLU A 5 -1.76 43.84 -6.08
CA GLU A 5 -2.03 42.44 -5.81
C GLU A 5 -1.95 41.62 -7.11
N THR A 6 -0.97 40.71 -7.16
CA THR A 6 -0.74 39.81 -8.28
C THR A 6 -1.81 38.73 -8.30
N ILE A 7 -2.84 38.90 -9.13
CA ILE A 7 -3.81 37.85 -9.44
C ILE A 7 -3.08 36.72 -10.17
N LYS A 8 -2.66 35.67 -9.45
CA LYS A 8 -2.17 34.43 -10.05
C LYS A 8 -3.29 33.80 -10.88
N ALA A 9 -3.21 33.93 -12.20
CA ALA A 9 -4.13 33.29 -13.13
C ALA A 9 -4.18 31.77 -12.87
N LYS A 10 -5.35 31.27 -12.43
CA LYS A 10 -5.60 29.82 -12.28
C LYS A 10 -5.45 29.17 -13.66
N ARG A 11 -4.38 28.40 -13.85
CA ARG A 11 -4.16 27.57 -15.04
C ARG A 11 -5.42 26.76 -15.33
N ARG A 12 -6.02 26.94 -16.52
CA ARG A 12 -7.21 26.21 -16.99
C ARG A 12 -6.91 24.71 -16.99
N GLN A 13 -7.48 23.98 -16.04
CA GLN A 13 -7.26 22.53 -15.93
C GLN A 13 -7.82 21.83 -17.17
N LYS A 14 -7.01 20.97 -17.78
CA LYS A 14 -7.43 20.11 -18.90
C LYS A 14 -8.44 19.09 -18.33
N ARG A 15 -9.67 19.12 -18.86
CA ARG A 15 -10.79 18.27 -18.41
C ARG A 15 -10.60 16.83 -18.90
N SER A 16 -10.83 15.86 -18.03
CA SER A 16 -10.85 14.43 -18.36
C SER A 16 -12.14 14.03 -19.09
N LYS A 17 -12.10 12.85 -19.73
CA LYS A 17 -13.32 12.18 -20.19
C LYS A 17 -14.20 11.83 -18.97
N PRO A 18 -15.52 11.73 -19.14
CA PRO A 18 -16.41 11.22 -18.10
C PRO A 18 -15.89 9.90 -17.54
N VAL A 19 -15.84 9.79 -16.21
CA VAL A 19 -15.39 8.60 -15.50
C VAL A 19 -16.64 7.88 -14.98
N THR A 20 -16.78 6.60 -15.30
CA THR A 20 -17.92 5.77 -14.87
C THR A 20 -17.46 4.71 -13.88
N CYS A 21 -18.34 4.37 -12.95
CA CYS A 21 -18.09 3.34 -11.96
C CYS A 21 -18.28 1.95 -12.57
N LEU A 22 -17.25 1.11 -12.54
CA LEU A 22 -17.33 -0.27 -13.04
C LEU A 22 -18.14 -1.19 -12.13
N SER A 23 -18.34 -0.80 -10.87
CA SER A 23 -19.01 -1.62 -9.85
C SER A 23 -20.54 -1.51 -9.94
N CYS A 24 -21.07 -0.30 -10.17
CA CYS A 24 -22.52 -0.05 -10.17
C CYS A 24 -23.05 0.68 -11.42
N GLY A 25 -22.17 1.08 -12.35
CA GLY A 25 -22.53 1.87 -13.54
C GLY A 25 -22.75 3.37 -13.29
N GLY A 26 -22.78 3.81 -12.04
CA GLY A 26 -22.98 5.21 -11.66
C GLY A 26 -21.88 6.16 -12.14
N SER A 27 -22.19 7.46 -12.11
CA SER A 27 -21.26 8.51 -12.53
C SER A 27 -20.14 8.74 -11.52
N GLY A 28 -18.96 9.11 -12.02
CA GLY A 28 -17.85 9.61 -11.22
C GLY A 28 -17.98 11.12 -10.99
N VAL A 29 -17.85 11.54 -9.74
CA VAL A 29 -17.82 12.94 -9.31
C VAL A 29 -16.40 13.27 -8.84
N LEU A 30 -15.82 14.36 -9.34
CA LEU A 30 -14.48 14.79 -8.95
C LEU A 30 -14.53 15.47 -7.57
N ALA A 31 -13.74 14.97 -6.63
CA ALA A 31 -13.56 15.56 -5.31
C ALA A 31 -12.13 16.10 -5.16
N ASP A 32 -12.00 17.30 -4.58
CA ASP A 32 -10.69 17.91 -4.26
C ASP A 32 -9.93 17.12 -3.19
N LYS A 33 -10.65 16.41 -2.32
CA LYS A 33 -10.10 15.52 -1.29
C LYS A 33 -10.84 14.19 -1.32
N GLY A 34 -10.25 13.19 -1.96
CA GLY A 34 -10.71 11.82 -1.91
C GLY A 34 -10.31 11.09 -0.62
N PRO A 35 -10.55 9.77 -0.54
CA PRO A 35 -10.34 8.99 0.69
C PRO A 35 -8.90 9.00 1.23
N ASN A 36 -7.92 9.23 0.35
CA ASN A 36 -6.50 9.28 0.72
C ASN A 36 -6.00 10.72 0.95
N GLY A 37 -6.90 11.71 1.09
CA GLY A 37 -6.56 13.12 1.26
C GLY A 37 -6.05 13.83 -0.01
N VAL A 38 -6.07 13.15 -1.17
CA VAL A 38 -5.67 13.68 -2.48
C VAL A 38 -6.86 13.70 -3.44
N PRO A 39 -6.87 14.56 -4.47
CA PRO A 39 -7.99 14.62 -5.41
C PRO A 39 -8.28 13.27 -6.09
N ALA A 40 -9.57 12.95 -6.26
CA ALA A 40 -10.01 11.68 -6.82
C ALA A 40 -11.39 11.80 -7.49
N TRP A 41 -11.63 10.97 -8.50
CA TRP A 41 -12.98 10.68 -8.98
C TRP A 41 -13.62 9.63 -8.06
N MET A 42 -14.78 9.94 -7.51
CA MET A 42 -15.52 9.10 -6.57
C MET A 42 -16.89 8.76 -7.15
N CYS A 43 -17.42 7.57 -6.85
CA CYS A 43 -18.77 7.22 -7.29
C CYS A 43 -19.78 8.18 -6.67
N GLU A 44 -20.81 8.57 -7.43
CA GLU A 44 -21.91 9.37 -6.89
C GLU A 44 -22.61 8.71 -5.68
N ALA A 45 -22.61 7.38 -5.62
CA ALA A 45 -23.13 6.60 -4.50
C ALA A 45 -22.09 6.33 -3.39
N TYR A 46 -20.96 7.07 -3.34
CA TYR A 46 -19.98 6.96 -2.26
C TYR A 46 -20.54 7.57 -0.96
N PRO A 47 -20.31 6.97 0.24
CA PRO A 47 -19.45 5.82 0.53
C PRO A 47 -20.08 4.44 0.29
N GLY A 48 -21.37 4.34 -0.02
CA GLY A 48 -22.06 3.05 -0.19
C GLY A 48 -21.45 2.14 -1.27
N CYS A 49 -21.08 2.69 -2.43
CA CYS A 49 -20.42 1.92 -3.49
C CYS A 49 -18.90 1.74 -3.28
N ASP A 50 -18.27 2.58 -2.45
CA ASP A 50 -16.82 2.60 -2.15
C ASP A 50 -15.88 2.46 -3.37
N SER A 51 -16.29 3.02 -4.51
CA SER A 51 -15.51 2.98 -5.75
C SER A 51 -14.95 4.36 -6.07
N TYR A 52 -13.64 4.44 -6.28
CA TYR A 52 -12.96 5.69 -6.62
C TYR A 52 -11.66 5.44 -7.40
N VAL A 53 -11.10 6.50 -7.97
CA VAL A 53 -9.78 6.51 -8.62
C VAL A 53 -9.11 7.87 -8.42
N GLY A 54 -7.83 7.86 -8.02
CA GLY A 54 -7.05 9.09 -7.89
C GLY A 54 -6.78 9.76 -9.25
N VAL A 55 -6.34 11.00 -9.22
CA VAL A 55 -5.95 11.76 -10.43
C VAL A 55 -4.45 12.04 -10.48
N HIS A 56 -3.93 12.29 -11.68
CA HIS A 56 -2.57 12.80 -11.83
C HIS A 56 -2.45 14.21 -11.21
N PRO A 57 -1.35 14.50 -10.49
CA PRO A 57 -1.16 15.79 -9.83
C PRO A 57 -1.36 16.98 -10.78
N GLY A 58 -2.12 17.98 -10.33
CA GLY A 58 -2.41 19.18 -11.12
C GLY A 58 -3.34 18.99 -12.31
N THR A 59 -3.98 17.82 -12.45
CA THR A 59 -4.92 17.51 -13.53
C THR A 59 -6.21 16.89 -12.99
N THR A 60 -7.17 16.68 -13.89
CA THR A 60 -8.37 15.88 -13.62
C THR A 60 -8.29 14.48 -14.24
N PHE A 61 -7.14 14.11 -14.84
CA PHE A 61 -6.98 12.83 -15.50
C PHE A 61 -6.85 11.70 -14.47
N ALA A 62 -7.77 10.75 -14.51
CA ALA A 62 -7.75 9.58 -13.66
C ALA A 62 -6.50 8.73 -13.92
N LEU A 63 -5.91 8.20 -12.84
CA LEU A 63 -4.75 7.30 -12.88
C LEU A 63 -5.08 5.94 -13.55
N GLY A 64 -6.37 5.60 -13.65
CA GLY A 64 -6.86 4.32 -14.14
C GLY A 64 -8.38 4.29 -14.17
N THR A 65 -8.97 3.12 -14.01
CA THR A 65 -10.42 2.97 -13.85
C THR A 65 -10.81 2.99 -12.37
N MET A 66 -12.03 3.44 -12.09
CA MET A 66 -12.63 3.36 -10.76
C MET A 66 -12.64 1.91 -10.27
N ALA A 67 -12.30 1.74 -9.00
CA ALA A 67 -12.22 0.42 -8.38
C ALA A 67 -12.81 0.45 -6.98
N GLY A 68 -13.65 -0.54 -6.71
CA GLY A 68 -14.09 -0.90 -5.36
C GLY A 68 -12.94 -1.42 -4.49
N PRO A 69 -13.19 -1.67 -3.20
CA PRO A 69 -12.16 -2.06 -2.23
C PRO A 69 -11.41 -3.35 -2.62
N GLU A 70 -12.13 -4.37 -3.08
CA GLU A 70 -11.54 -5.66 -3.51
C GLU A 70 -10.56 -5.47 -4.68
N LEU A 71 -11.00 -4.79 -5.75
CA LEU A 71 -10.17 -4.55 -6.91
C LEU A 71 -8.97 -3.64 -6.58
N ARG A 72 -9.14 -2.66 -5.69
CA ARG A 72 -8.02 -1.84 -5.19
C ARG A 72 -6.99 -2.70 -4.46
N ALA A 73 -7.42 -3.59 -3.58
CA ALA A 73 -6.53 -4.48 -2.83
C ALA A 73 -5.72 -5.40 -3.76
N GLU A 74 -6.37 -6.05 -4.73
CA GLU A 74 -5.68 -6.94 -5.68
C GLU A 74 -4.74 -6.17 -6.61
N ARG A 75 -5.09 -4.95 -7.04
CA ARG A 75 -4.18 -4.08 -7.80
C ARG A 75 -2.95 -3.70 -6.97
N VAL A 76 -3.10 -3.34 -5.70
CA VAL A 76 -1.97 -3.00 -4.80
C VAL A 76 -1.07 -4.21 -4.57
N LYS A 77 -1.65 -5.38 -4.30
CA LYS A 77 -0.92 -6.64 -4.12
C LYS A 77 -0.11 -7.00 -5.36
N THR A 78 -0.73 -6.95 -6.53
CA THR A 78 -0.07 -7.22 -7.82
C THR A 78 1.01 -6.18 -8.12
N HIS A 79 0.71 -4.89 -7.90
CA HIS A 79 1.67 -3.80 -8.07
C HIS A 79 2.93 -3.99 -7.22
N ARG A 80 2.77 -4.35 -5.93
CA ARG A 80 3.88 -4.67 -5.02
C ARG A 80 4.71 -5.86 -5.50
N TRP A 81 4.07 -6.91 -6.00
CA TRP A 81 4.79 -8.05 -6.56
C TRP A 81 5.62 -7.64 -7.77
N LEU A 82 5.02 -6.95 -8.75
CA LEU A 82 5.72 -6.46 -9.94
C LEU A 82 6.88 -5.52 -9.57
N ASP A 83 6.68 -4.65 -8.58
CA ASP A 83 7.72 -3.75 -8.11
C ASP A 83 8.94 -4.48 -7.57
N ARG A 84 8.79 -5.64 -6.93
CA ARG A 84 9.93 -6.45 -6.48
C ARG A 84 10.74 -7.03 -7.65
N LEU A 85 10.13 -7.18 -8.82
CA LEU A 85 10.80 -7.74 -10.00
C LEU A 85 11.77 -6.75 -10.64
N TRP A 86 11.49 -5.45 -10.60
CA TRP A 86 12.35 -4.43 -11.23
C TRP A 86 13.05 -3.48 -10.25
N ARG A 87 12.46 -3.19 -9.09
CA ARG A 87 13.01 -2.19 -8.17
C ARG A 87 14.33 -2.69 -7.57
N GLY A 88 15.39 -1.91 -7.77
CA GLY A 88 16.74 -2.23 -7.28
C GLY A 88 17.45 -3.35 -8.04
N LYS A 89 16.90 -3.82 -9.16
CA LYS A 89 17.54 -4.82 -10.03
C LYS A 89 18.29 -4.12 -11.16
N LYS A 90 19.47 -4.63 -11.49
CA LYS A 90 20.25 -4.17 -12.67
C LYS A 90 19.80 -4.84 -13.98
N THR A 91 19.15 -5.99 -13.87
CA THR A 91 18.82 -6.88 -15.01
C THR A 91 17.48 -6.59 -15.67
N SER A 92 16.61 -5.80 -15.02
CA SER A 92 15.28 -5.52 -15.55
C SER A 92 14.74 -4.18 -15.07
N THR A 93 14.25 -3.39 -16.00
CA THR A 93 13.57 -2.11 -15.76
C THR A 93 12.07 -2.30 -15.52
N ARG A 94 11.42 -1.28 -14.95
CA ARG A 94 9.95 -1.26 -14.82
C ARG A 94 9.25 -1.48 -16.16
N LYS A 95 9.74 -0.85 -17.22
CA LYS A 95 9.12 -0.93 -18.55
C LYS A 95 9.16 -2.35 -19.08
N GLU A 96 10.30 -3.02 -18.98
CA GLU A 96 10.48 -4.39 -19.45
C GLU A 96 9.58 -5.37 -18.70
N VAL A 97 9.49 -5.27 -17.37
CA VAL A 97 8.59 -6.12 -16.57
C VAL A 97 7.14 -5.97 -17.02
N TYR A 98 6.65 -4.73 -17.19
CA TYR A 98 5.26 -4.51 -17.60
C TYR A 98 5.00 -4.94 -19.06
N GLN A 99 5.97 -4.78 -19.95
CA GLN A 99 5.88 -5.27 -21.33
C GLN A 99 5.85 -6.80 -21.38
N LEU A 100 6.70 -7.46 -20.60
CA LEU A 100 6.72 -8.92 -20.50
C LEU A 100 5.40 -9.45 -19.94
N VAL A 101 4.86 -8.83 -18.88
CA VAL A 101 3.54 -9.18 -18.35
C VAL A 101 2.47 -9.07 -19.44
N GLY A 102 2.51 -8.02 -20.26
CA GLY A 102 1.62 -7.88 -21.42
C GLY A 102 1.73 -9.05 -22.39
N LYS A 103 2.96 -9.43 -22.77
CA LYS A 103 3.23 -10.59 -23.64
C LYS A 103 2.70 -11.90 -23.02
N VAL A 104 3.03 -12.16 -21.76
CA VAL A 104 2.60 -13.37 -21.03
C VAL A 104 1.09 -13.44 -20.91
N LEU A 105 0.39 -12.31 -20.77
CA LEU A 105 -1.08 -12.28 -20.70
C LEU A 105 -1.77 -12.28 -22.07
N GLY A 106 -1.03 -12.04 -23.15
CA GLY A 106 -1.58 -11.84 -24.49
C GLY A 106 -2.33 -10.52 -24.65
N VAL A 107 -1.93 -9.48 -23.92
CA VAL A 107 -2.55 -8.13 -24.00
C VAL A 107 -1.57 -7.12 -24.57
N ARG A 108 -2.04 -6.27 -25.48
CA ARG A 108 -1.19 -5.29 -26.19
C ARG A 108 -0.49 -4.32 -25.25
N ARG A 109 -1.20 -3.85 -24.21
CA ARG A 109 -0.66 -2.94 -23.20
C ARG A 109 -1.21 -3.28 -21.83
N PHE A 110 -0.37 -3.86 -20.98
CA PHE A 110 -0.72 -4.08 -19.59
C PHE A 110 -0.59 -2.79 -18.78
N HIS A 111 -1.67 -2.39 -18.09
CA HIS A 111 -1.68 -1.26 -17.18
C HIS A 111 -2.41 -1.63 -15.90
N ILE A 112 -1.68 -1.71 -14.79
CA ILE A 112 -2.20 -2.25 -13.52
C ILE A 112 -3.43 -1.49 -13.01
N ALA A 113 -3.47 -0.15 -13.15
CA ALA A 113 -4.61 0.65 -12.71
C ALA A 113 -5.83 0.57 -13.64
N GLN A 114 -5.74 -0.17 -14.75
CA GLN A 114 -6.85 -0.45 -15.67
C GLN A 114 -7.23 -1.94 -15.68
N ALA A 115 -6.48 -2.81 -14.99
CA ALA A 115 -6.77 -4.23 -14.92
C ALA A 115 -8.02 -4.50 -14.07
N ASP A 116 -8.85 -5.45 -14.50
CA ASP A 116 -9.98 -5.99 -13.74
C ASP A 116 -9.57 -7.25 -12.97
N LEU A 117 -10.48 -7.81 -12.16
CA LEU A 117 -10.22 -9.01 -11.37
C LEU A 117 -9.85 -10.22 -12.24
N SER A 118 -10.48 -10.36 -13.42
CA SER A 118 -10.23 -11.49 -14.34
C SER A 118 -8.79 -11.46 -14.87
N LEU A 119 -8.31 -10.30 -15.31
CA LEU A 119 -6.95 -10.12 -15.80
C LEU A 119 -5.92 -10.30 -14.68
N LEU A 120 -6.22 -9.83 -13.46
CA LEU A 120 -5.36 -10.04 -12.29
C LEU A 120 -5.29 -11.51 -11.88
N ALA A 121 -6.41 -12.24 -11.90
CA ALA A 121 -6.44 -13.68 -11.66
C ALA A 121 -5.64 -14.45 -12.72
N LYS A 122 -5.78 -14.08 -14.00
CA LYS A 122 -4.97 -14.63 -15.10
C LYS A 122 -3.47 -14.38 -14.85
N LEU A 123 -3.10 -13.18 -14.41
CA LEU A 123 -1.71 -12.85 -14.08
C LEU A 123 -1.19 -13.66 -12.89
N ALA A 124 -2.00 -13.83 -11.84
CA ALA A 124 -1.66 -14.67 -10.70
C ALA A 124 -1.38 -16.12 -11.13
N SER A 125 -2.22 -16.69 -12.01
CA SER A 125 -2.02 -18.05 -12.55
C SER A 125 -0.75 -18.19 -13.40
N ARG A 126 -0.27 -17.10 -14.00
CA ARG A 126 0.92 -17.06 -14.87
C ARG A 126 2.16 -16.50 -14.16
N ARG A 127 2.11 -16.35 -12.84
CA ARG A 127 3.19 -15.77 -12.03
C ARG A 127 4.53 -16.46 -12.27
N ILE A 128 4.55 -17.80 -12.25
CA ILE A 128 5.77 -18.60 -12.46
C ILE A 128 6.37 -18.33 -13.84
N ALA A 129 5.53 -18.25 -14.88
CA ALA A 129 5.98 -17.96 -16.24
C ALA A 129 6.60 -16.56 -16.36
N VAL A 130 6.05 -15.55 -15.67
CA VAL A 130 6.64 -14.20 -15.62
C VAL A 130 8.00 -14.22 -14.91
N GLU A 131 8.09 -14.88 -13.76
CA GLU A 131 9.34 -14.96 -12.97
C GLU A 131 10.44 -15.70 -13.75
N GLN A 132 10.12 -16.86 -14.35
CA GLN A 132 11.04 -17.61 -15.20
C GLN A 132 11.51 -16.82 -16.42
N ALA A 133 10.61 -16.10 -17.10
CA ALA A 133 10.97 -15.30 -18.27
C ALA A 133 11.85 -14.07 -17.93
N LEU A 134 11.85 -13.62 -16.67
CA LEU A 134 12.77 -12.59 -16.17
C LEU A 134 14.09 -13.17 -15.64
N GLY A 135 14.28 -14.49 -15.71
CA GLY A 135 15.41 -15.16 -15.08
C GLY A 135 15.41 -15.00 -13.56
N VAL A 136 14.26 -14.68 -12.96
CA VAL A 136 14.11 -14.71 -11.50
C VAL A 136 14.10 -16.19 -11.14
N PRO A 137 15.09 -16.68 -10.38
CA PRO A 137 15.08 -18.08 -9.98
C PRO A 137 13.74 -18.34 -9.28
N PRO A 138 13.12 -19.52 -9.48
CA PRO A 138 12.03 -19.93 -8.59
C PRO A 138 12.53 -19.73 -7.17
N ALA A 139 11.64 -19.48 -6.22
CA ALA A 139 12.01 -19.27 -4.82
C ALA A 139 12.61 -20.56 -4.20
N ALA A 140 13.72 -21.06 -4.74
CA ALA A 140 14.68 -21.91 -4.08
C ALA A 140 15.13 -21.08 -2.89
N ALA A 141 14.51 -21.37 -1.75
CA ALA A 141 14.84 -20.93 -0.41
C ALA A 141 15.90 -19.83 -0.45
N ALA A 142 15.48 -18.58 -0.72
CA ALA A 142 16.28 -17.47 -0.25
C ALA A 142 16.43 -17.80 1.23
N LYS A 143 17.62 -18.22 1.66
CA LYS A 143 17.90 -18.43 3.07
C LYS A 143 17.51 -17.10 3.67
N VAL A 144 16.36 -17.08 4.32
CA VAL A 144 16.06 -16.04 5.28
C VAL A 144 17.10 -16.36 6.34
N THR A 145 18.29 -15.77 6.21
CA THR A 145 19.13 -15.54 7.36
C THR A 145 18.29 -14.63 8.22
N ARG A 146 17.43 -15.25 9.04
CA ARG A 146 16.87 -14.59 10.20
C ARG A 146 18.10 -14.03 10.91
N PRO A 147 18.21 -12.72 11.14
CA PRO A 147 19.20 -12.26 12.10
C PRO A 147 18.97 -13.09 13.36
N GLN A 148 20.02 -13.72 13.87
CA GLN A 148 19.97 -14.40 15.16
C GLN A 148 19.41 -13.37 16.14
N LEU A 149 18.22 -13.61 16.69
CA LEU A 149 17.76 -12.76 17.77
C LEU A 149 18.85 -12.81 18.85
N PRO A 150 19.29 -11.67 19.40
CA PRO A 150 20.17 -11.74 20.56
C PRO A 150 19.47 -12.59 21.64
N PRO A 151 20.23 -13.37 22.43
CA PRO A 151 19.68 -14.11 23.57
C PRO A 151 18.74 -13.21 24.37
N ILE A 152 17.64 -13.75 24.90
CA ILE A 152 16.65 -12.98 25.68
C ILE A 152 17.33 -12.15 26.78
N ALA A 153 18.44 -12.62 27.36
CA ALA A 153 19.24 -11.88 28.34
C ALA A 153 19.78 -10.53 27.82
N ASP A 154 20.14 -10.42 26.55
CA ASP A 154 20.67 -9.20 25.94
C ASP A 154 19.56 -8.20 25.56
N VAL A 155 18.34 -8.71 25.27
CA VAL A 155 17.14 -7.87 25.08
C VAL A 155 16.72 -7.22 26.39
N VAL A 156 16.85 -7.94 27.52
CA VAL A 156 16.52 -7.43 28.86
C VAL A 156 17.46 -6.29 29.28
N ASN A 157 18.75 -6.38 28.97
CA ASN A 157 19.74 -5.34 29.33
C ASN A 157 19.57 -4.03 28.52
N VAL A 158 19.14 -4.11 27.25
CA VAL A 158 18.88 -2.91 26.43
C VAL A 158 17.57 -2.23 26.85
N ILE A 159 16.59 -3.00 27.29
CA ILE A 159 15.32 -2.47 27.80
C ILE A 159 15.56 -1.74 29.13
N ASP A 160 16.44 -2.21 30.01
CA ASP A 160 16.65 -1.58 31.33
C ASP A 160 17.17 -0.13 31.25
N ALA A 161 18.20 0.12 30.44
CA ALA A 161 18.80 1.46 30.35
C ALA A 161 17.88 2.49 29.66
N GLN A 162 17.21 2.12 28.55
CA GLN A 162 16.39 3.06 27.79
C GLN A 162 14.97 3.22 28.34
N LEU A 163 14.42 2.17 28.98
CA LEU A 163 13.10 2.23 29.62
C LEU A 163 13.15 3.01 30.93
N MET A 164 14.23 2.90 31.70
CA MET A 164 14.39 3.67 32.95
C MET A 164 14.55 5.17 32.66
N ASP A 165 15.35 5.56 31.66
CA ASP A 165 15.44 6.97 31.22
C ASP A 165 14.08 7.54 30.75
N ALA A 166 13.27 6.72 30.07
CA ALA A 166 11.94 7.14 29.62
C ALA A 166 10.89 7.19 30.75
N LEU A 167 10.99 6.32 31.75
CA LEU A 167 10.11 6.28 32.92
C LEU A 167 10.39 7.45 33.89
N PHE A 168 11.65 7.83 34.09
CA PHE A 168 12.01 8.97 34.94
C PHE A 168 11.83 10.34 34.25
N ALA A 169 11.80 10.39 32.91
CA ALA A 169 11.61 11.64 32.14
C ALA A 169 10.14 12.03 31.86
N GLY A 170 9.16 11.38 32.48
CA GLY A 170 7.78 11.91 32.59
C GLY A 170 7.01 12.17 31.27
N ARG A 171 7.29 11.45 30.17
CA ARG A 171 6.57 11.64 28.89
C ARG A 171 5.75 10.42 28.48
N ARG A 172 4.45 10.46 28.76
CA ARG A 172 3.45 9.56 28.17
C ARG A 172 3.35 9.80 26.66
N ARG A 173 3.65 8.79 25.82
CA ARG A 173 3.24 8.80 24.41
C ARG A 173 2.34 7.60 24.09
N ARG A 174 1.15 7.93 23.60
CA ARG A 174 0.13 7.06 22.99
C ARG A 174 0.51 6.78 21.54
N LEU A 175 0.48 5.52 21.10
CA LEU A 175 0.29 5.16 19.68
C LEU A 175 -0.46 3.82 19.54
N TRP A 176 -1.80 3.90 19.50
CA TRP A 176 -2.66 2.93 18.80
C TRP A 176 -3.50 3.75 17.81
N PRO A 177 -3.54 3.45 16.50
CA PRO A 177 -4.60 3.95 15.64
C PRO A 177 -5.85 3.14 15.95
N THR A 178 -6.86 3.82 16.47
CA THR A 178 -8.22 3.30 16.64
C THR A 178 -8.79 2.85 15.30
N ASP A 179 -9.16 1.57 15.17
CA ASP A 179 -10.43 1.21 14.54
C ASP A 179 -10.95 -0.14 15.06
N PRO A 180 -12.28 -0.34 15.14
CA PRO A 180 -12.95 -1.43 15.83
C PRO A 180 -13.28 -2.57 14.85
N GLY A 181 -12.94 -3.80 15.24
CA GLY A 181 -13.33 -5.00 14.49
C GLY A 181 -12.17 -5.63 13.74
N GLY A 182 -11.55 -6.61 14.38
CA GLY A 182 -10.46 -7.38 13.76
C GLY A 182 -9.73 -8.23 14.79
N GLN A 183 -10.41 -9.26 15.30
CA GLN A 183 -9.69 -10.40 15.85
C GLN A 183 -8.84 -11.01 14.73
N ALA A 184 -7.60 -11.39 15.09
CA ALA A 184 -6.64 -12.26 14.39
C ALA A 184 -5.35 -11.59 13.89
N ALA A 185 -4.33 -11.59 14.77
CA ALA A 185 -2.97 -12.09 14.48
C ALA A 185 -2.08 -11.86 15.71
N ALA A 186 -2.36 -12.57 16.82
CA ALA A 186 -1.45 -12.62 17.96
C ALA A 186 -0.71 -13.96 17.92
N GLU A 187 0.44 -14.02 17.25
CA GLU A 187 1.18 -15.28 17.08
C GLU A 187 2.26 -15.55 18.15
N ARG A 188 2.52 -14.62 19.09
CA ARG A 188 3.21 -14.91 20.37
C ARG A 188 3.23 -13.66 21.26
N GLY A 189 2.86 -13.82 22.52
CA GLY A 189 2.93 -12.76 23.53
C GLY A 189 3.73 -13.22 24.75
N LEU A 190 4.56 -12.35 25.30
CA LEU A 190 5.26 -12.56 26.57
C LEU A 190 4.76 -11.52 27.57
N ALA A 191 4.26 -11.97 28.72
CA ALA A 191 3.90 -11.10 29.83
C ALA A 191 5.06 -11.09 30.84
N ILE A 192 5.57 -9.89 31.17
CA ILE A 192 6.58 -9.69 32.21
C ILE A 192 6.02 -8.64 33.16
N GLY A 193 5.58 -9.08 34.35
CA GLY A 193 4.96 -8.21 35.34
C GLY A 193 3.71 -7.48 34.79
N ALA A 194 3.66 -6.16 34.98
CA ALA A 194 2.54 -5.31 34.55
C ALA A 194 2.59 -4.93 33.06
N ILE A 195 3.32 -5.66 32.20
CA ILE A 195 3.43 -5.35 30.77
C ILE A 195 3.32 -6.62 29.93
N SER A 196 2.60 -6.52 28.82
CA SER A 196 2.54 -7.52 27.75
C SER A 196 3.21 -6.99 26.49
N ILE A 197 4.04 -7.83 25.87
CA ILE A 197 4.70 -7.52 24.61
C ILE A 197 4.23 -8.52 23.55
N GLN A 198 3.77 -8.02 22.41
CA GLN A 198 3.34 -8.83 21.26
C GLN A 198 4.24 -8.54 20.07
N VAL A 199 4.53 -9.55 19.25
CA VAL A 199 5.39 -9.43 18.06
C VAL A 199 4.72 -10.10 16.87
N ASP A 200 4.77 -9.49 15.68
CA ASP A 200 4.26 -10.09 14.45
C ASP A 200 5.32 -10.87 13.66
N ALA A 201 4.86 -11.60 12.62
CA ALA A 201 5.70 -12.35 11.71
C ALA A 201 6.73 -11.50 10.93
N ALA A 202 6.61 -10.16 10.95
CA ALA A 202 7.55 -9.22 10.37
C ALA A 202 8.55 -8.65 11.39
N GLY A 203 8.50 -9.06 12.66
CA GLY A 203 9.41 -8.65 13.72
C GLY A 203 9.08 -7.28 14.34
N ARG A 204 7.88 -6.75 14.11
CA ARG A 204 7.42 -5.51 14.76
C ARG A 204 6.83 -5.88 16.12
N TYR A 205 7.10 -5.07 17.15
CA TYR A 205 6.63 -5.34 18.50
C TYR A 205 5.76 -4.20 19.06
N TRP A 206 4.86 -4.57 19.98
CA TRP A 206 3.99 -3.66 20.72
C TRP A 206 4.09 -3.94 22.21
N VAL A 207 4.05 -2.88 23.02
CA VAL A 207 4.17 -2.95 24.48
C VAL A 207 2.89 -2.38 25.08
N ARG A 208 2.19 -3.17 25.89
CA ARG A 208 0.95 -2.78 26.59
C ARG A 208 1.11 -2.98 28.08
N LEU A 209 0.91 -1.92 28.86
CA LEU A 209 0.78 -2.02 30.32
C LEU A 209 -0.52 -2.77 30.66
N LEU A 210 -0.38 -3.88 31.38
CA LEU A 210 -1.44 -4.58 32.06
C LEU A 210 -1.75 -3.78 33.33
N ARG A 211 -2.96 -3.21 33.39
CA ARG A 211 -3.47 -2.64 34.64
C ARG A 211 -3.76 -3.75 35.64
#